data_AF-A0A5K1G456-F1
#
_entry.id   AF-A0A5K1G456-F1
#
_cell.length_a   1.000
_cell.length_b   1.000
_cell.length_c   1.000
_cell.angle_alpha   90.00
_cell.angle_beta   90.00
_cell.angle_gamma   90.00
#
_symmetry.space_group_name_H-M   'P 1'
#
loop_
_entity.id
_entity.type
_entity.pdbx_description
1 polymer ?
#
loop_
_entity_poly.entity_id
_entity_poly.type
_entity_poly.pdbx_seq_one_letter_code
_entity_poly.pdbx_strand_id
1 'polypeptide(L)'
;LRTHACVEPFILAAHRQLSAMHPIMKLLHPHMRYTLEINAMARQILINAGGVIESCFTPGPYGMEISAMAYDKAWRFDQEGLPADLLR
;
A
#
# COMPACT_ATOMS: atom_id res chain seq x y z
N LEU A 1 -1.98 -1.52 -5.18
CA LEU A 1 -2.04 -2.59 -4.14
C LEU A 1 -0.68 -2.82 -3.47
N ARG A 2 0.26 -3.53 -4.11
CA ARG A 2 1.51 -4.09 -3.51
C ARG A 2 2.45 -3.08 -2.83
N THR A 3 2.36 -1.80 -3.17
CA THR A 3 3.17 -0.72 -2.56
C THR A 3 2.30 0.16 -1.66
N HIS A 4 1.61 1.15 -2.22
CA HIS A 4 0.81 2.15 -1.48
C HIS A 4 -0.05 1.52 -0.37
N ALA A 5 -0.99 0.65 -0.74
CA ALA A 5 -1.96 0.09 0.21
C ALA A 5 -1.32 -0.91 1.19
N CYS A 6 -0.42 -1.77 0.72
CA CYS A 6 0.21 -2.78 1.56
C CYS A 6 1.21 -2.20 2.57
N VAL A 7 1.84 -1.05 2.27
CA VAL A 7 2.84 -0.43 3.16
C VAL A 7 2.20 0.35 4.31
N GLU A 8 1.05 0.98 4.10
CA GLU A 8 0.38 1.84 5.09
C GLU A 8 0.13 1.16 6.47
N PRO A 9 -0.31 -0.11 6.55
CA PRO A 9 -0.44 -0.81 7.83
C PRO A 9 0.87 -0.94 8.62
N PHE A 10 2.01 -1.15 7.95
CA PHE A 10 3.31 -1.24 8.61
C PHE A 10 3.73 0.10 9.21
N ILE A 11 3.42 1.20 8.54
CA ILE A 11 3.69 2.56 9.03
C ILE A 11 2.87 2.82 10.30
N LEU A 12 1.57 2.55 10.25
CA LEU A 12 0.69 2.72 11.42
C LEU A 12 1.15 1.86 12.60
N ALA A 13 1.50 0.59 12.35
CA ALA A 13 2.00 -0.31 13.39
C ALA A 13 3.32 0.19 13.99
N ALA A 14 4.29 0.58 13.15
CA ALA A 14 5.58 1.08 13.61
C ALA A 14 5.43 2.32 14.51
N HIS A 15 4.65 3.32 14.10
CA HIS A 15 4.42 4.52 14.90
C HIS A 15 3.61 4.26 16.18
N ARG A 16 2.71 3.24 16.18
CA ARG A 16 1.90 2.90 17.36
C ARG A 16 2.62 2.02 18.36
N GLN A 17 3.60 1.22 17.94
CA GLN A 17 4.17 0.16 18.77
C GLN A 17 5.69 0.30 18.99
N LEU A 18 6.38 1.17 18.25
CA LEU A 18 7.81 1.41 18.42
C LEU A 18 8.05 2.86 18.86
N SER A 19 8.80 3.02 19.95
CA SER A 19 9.29 4.34 20.37
C SER A 19 10.15 4.98 19.27
N ALA A 20 10.15 6.31 19.17
CA ALA A 20 11.06 7.05 18.29
C ALA A 20 12.55 6.75 18.58
N MET A 21 12.88 6.29 19.80
CA MET A 21 14.24 5.85 20.15
C MET A 21 14.55 4.40 19.72
N HIS A 22 13.54 3.58 19.43
CA HIS A 22 13.71 2.17 19.09
C HIS A 22 14.56 2.01 17.82
N PRO A 23 15.58 1.13 17.80
CA PRO A 23 16.49 1.00 16.67
C PRO A 23 15.77 0.64 15.36
N ILE A 24 14.77 -0.24 15.42
CA ILE A 24 13.95 -0.59 14.23
C ILE A 24 13.10 0.61 13.75
N MET A 25 12.61 1.46 14.66
CA MET A 25 11.89 2.66 14.24
C MET A 25 12.82 3.62 13.49
N LYS A 26 14.03 3.83 14.01
CA LYS A 26 15.06 4.65 13.34
C LYS A 26 15.43 4.11 11.96
N LEU A 27 15.56 2.79 11.83
CA LEU A 27 15.85 2.13 10.56
C LEU A 27 14.72 2.33 9.54
N LEU A 28 13.47 2.14 9.95
CA LEU A 28 12.33 2.14 9.04
C LEU A 28 11.81 3.54 8.70
N HIS A 29 11.94 4.51 9.61
CA HIS A 29 11.34 5.84 9.48
C HIS A 29 11.63 6.56 8.14
N PRO A 30 12.87 6.56 7.60
CA PRO A 30 13.14 7.18 6.29
C PRO A 30 12.33 6.56 5.13
N HIS A 31 11.96 5.28 5.24
CA HIS A 31 11.22 4.53 4.21
C HIS A 31 9.69 4.73 4.28
N MET A 32 9.19 5.43 5.30
CA MET A 32 7.76 5.67 5.53
C MET A 32 7.33 7.09 5.12
N ARG A 33 8.30 7.91 4.70
CA ARG A 33 8.12 9.35 4.46
C ARG A 33 7.03 9.59 3.41
N TYR A 34 6.06 10.42 3.75
CA TYR A 34 4.93 10.85 2.90
C TYR A 34 3.95 9.77 2.46
N THR A 35 4.15 8.48 2.78
CA THR A 35 3.26 7.41 2.31
C THR A 35 1.82 7.57 2.83
N LEU A 36 1.63 7.96 4.09
CA LEU A 36 0.29 8.21 4.64
C LEU A 36 -0.41 9.38 3.94
N GLU A 37 0.33 10.45 3.65
CA GLU A 37 -0.19 11.66 3.02
C GLU A 37 -0.60 11.39 1.56
N ILE A 38 0.27 10.76 0.78
CA ILE A 38 -0.05 10.41 -0.62
C ILE A 38 -1.19 9.39 -0.71
N ASN A 39 -1.29 8.45 0.22
CA ASN A 39 -2.41 7.51 0.25
C ASN A 39 -3.73 8.19 0.65
N ALA A 40 -3.68 9.15 1.59
CA ALA A 40 -4.85 9.96 1.92
C ALA A 40 -5.34 10.77 0.72
N MET A 41 -4.43 11.43 -0.01
CA MET A 41 -4.77 12.10 -1.26
C MET A 41 -5.32 11.12 -2.30
N ALA A 42 -4.70 9.96 -2.48
CA ALA A 42 -5.18 8.95 -3.42
C ALA A 42 -6.63 8.53 -3.11
N ARG A 43 -6.99 8.34 -1.84
CA ARG A 43 -8.37 8.04 -1.44
C ARG A 43 -9.36 9.16 -1.76
N GLN A 44 -8.92 10.41 -1.87
CA GLN A 44 -9.79 11.56 -2.12
C GLN A 44 -9.94 11.90 -3.60
N ILE A 45 -8.88 11.73 -4.41
CA ILE A 45 -8.85 12.21 -5.80
C ILE A 45 -8.52 11.14 -6.84
N LEU A 46 -7.89 10.03 -6.45
CA LEU A 46 -7.37 9.02 -7.38
C LEU A 46 -8.28 7.81 -7.48
N ILE A 47 -8.56 7.15 -6.35
CA ILE A 47 -9.28 5.86 -6.30
C ILE A 47 -10.70 5.98 -5.70
N ASN A 48 -11.19 7.20 -5.49
CA ASN A 48 -12.58 7.43 -5.11
C ASN A 48 -13.53 7.18 -6.29
N ALA A 49 -14.82 7.02 -5.99
CA ALA A 49 -15.87 6.97 -6.99
C ALA A 49 -15.82 8.21 -7.91
N GLY A 50 -15.79 7.99 -9.22
CA GLY A 50 -15.62 9.05 -10.23
C GLY A 50 -14.25 9.73 -10.21
N GLY A 51 -13.28 9.20 -9.46
CA GLY A 51 -11.91 9.68 -9.42
C GLY A 51 -11.13 9.38 -10.71
N VAL A 52 -9.84 9.72 -10.71
CA VAL A 52 -8.99 9.57 -11.90
C VAL A 52 -8.90 8.11 -12.38
N ILE A 53 -8.77 7.14 -11.47
CA ILE A 53 -8.66 5.73 -11.87
C ILE A 53 -9.95 5.22 -12.51
N GLU A 54 -11.11 5.50 -11.91
CA GLU A 54 -12.40 5.06 -12.48
C GLU A 54 -12.71 5.77 -13.80
N SER A 55 -12.27 7.02 -13.98
CA SER A 55 -12.54 7.80 -15.19
C SER A 55 -11.62 7.47 -16.37
N CYS A 56 -10.39 7.00 -16.09
CA CYS A 56 -9.36 6.84 -17.11
C CYS A 56 -8.99 5.37 -17.42
N PHE A 57 -9.43 4.41 -16.61
CA PHE A 57 -9.10 2.99 -16.80
C PHE A 57 -10.35 2.16 -17.11
N THR A 58 -10.20 1.17 -18.00
CA THR A 58 -11.29 0.31 -18.49
C THR A 58 -12.18 -0.31 -17.40
N PRO A 59 -11.66 -0.76 -16.24
CA PRO A 59 -12.51 -1.34 -15.21
C PRO A 59 -13.51 -0.38 -14.57
N GLY A 60 -13.32 0.94 -14.71
CA GLY A 60 -14.17 1.96 -14.11
C GLY A 60 -14.43 1.70 -12.62
N PRO A 61 -15.70 1.66 -12.17
CA PRO A 61 -16.06 1.46 -10.75
C PRO A 61 -15.61 0.11 -10.18
N TYR A 62 -15.26 -0.86 -11.02
CA TYR A 62 -14.79 -2.18 -10.58
C TYR A 62 -13.27 -2.23 -10.30
N GLY A 63 -12.53 -1.14 -10.56
CA GLY A 63 -11.06 -1.12 -10.40
C GLY A 63 -10.57 -1.42 -8.98
N MET A 64 -11.26 -0.88 -7.97
CA MET A 64 -10.94 -1.16 -6.56
C MET A 64 -11.28 -2.59 -6.16
N GLU A 65 -12.39 -3.14 -6.65
CA GLU A 65 -12.80 -4.52 -6.39
C GLU A 65 -11.78 -5.52 -6.96
N ILE A 66 -11.29 -5.30 -8.18
CA ILE A 66 -10.22 -6.12 -8.78
C ILE A 66 -8.97 -6.13 -7.89
N SER A 67 -8.58 -4.96 -7.36
CA SER A 67 -7.44 -4.88 -6.44
C SER A 67 -7.70 -5.62 -5.12
N ALA A 68 -8.92 -5.58 -4.58
CA ALA A 68 -9.30 -6.31 -3.38
C ALA A 68 -9.29 -7.83 -3.61
N MET A 69 -9.78 -8.30 -4.76
CA MET A 69 -9.71 -9.72 -5.15
C MET A 69 -8.26 -10.18 -5.31
N ALA A 70 -7.40 -9.37 -5.95
CA ALA A 70 -5.98 -9.68 -6.08
C ALA A 70 -5.28 -9.77 -4.71
N TYR A 71 -5.66 -8.91 -3.76
CA TYR A 71 -5.18 -8.98 -2.38
C TYR A 71 -5.58 -10.29 -1.70
N ASP A 72 -6.88 -10.63 -1.71
CA ASP A 72 -7.41 -11.83 -1.07
C ASP A 72 -6.85 -13.13 -1.67
N LYS A 73 -6.72 -13.18 -3.00
CA LYS A 73 -6.41 -14.44 -3.71
C LYS A 73 -4.93 -14.67 -4.00
N ALA A 74 -4.14 -13.61 -4.16
CA ALA A 74 -2.80 -13.74 -4.74
C ALA A 74 -1.69 -13.06 -3.93
N TRP A 75 -2.01 -12.12 -3.04
CA TRP A 75 -0.99 -11.37 -2.31
C TRP A 75 -0.43 -12.16 -1.14
N ARG A 76 0.90 -12.21 -1.04
CA ARG A 76 1.63 -12.94 -0.02
C ARG A 76 2.88 -12.17 0.37
N PHE A 77 2.95 -11.74 1.62
CA PHE A 77 4.08 -10.95 2.11
C PHE A 77 5.43 -11.66 1.94
N ASP A 78 5.46 -12.97 2.13
CA ASP A 78 6.67 -13.79 1.98
C ASP A 78 7.14 -13.95 0.52
N GLN A 79 6.31 -13.56 -0.46
CA GLN A 79 6.67 -13.53 -1.88
C GLN A 79 7.05 -12.13 -2.40
N GLU A 80 6.93 -11.08 -1.59
CA GLU A 80 7.26 -9.71 -2.04
C GLU A 80 8.77 -9.43 -2.09
N GLY A 81 9.60 -10.33 -1.56
CA GLY A 81 11.05 -10.25 -1.68
C GLY A 81 11.51 -10.58 -3.11
N LEU A 82 12.36 -9.73 -3.71
CA LEU A 82 12.80 -9.86 -5.11
C LEU A 82 13.24 -11.28 -5.50
N PRO A 83 14.07 -12.02 -4.73
CA PRO A 83 14.44 -13.38 -5.10
C PRO A 83 13.25 -14.34 -5.17
N ALA A 84 12.29 -14.24 -4.26
CA ALA A 84 11.10 -15.09 -4.23
C ALA A 84 10.13 -14.74 -5.36
N ASP A 85 9.98 -13.45 -5.69
CA ASP A 85 9.16 -12.95 -6.79
C ASP A 85 9.70 -13.42 -8.16
N LEU A 86 11.02 -13.46 -8.35
CA LEU A 86 11.66 -13.89 -9.59
C LEU A 86 11.62 -15.41 -9.85
N LEU A 87 11.35 -16.22 -8.82
CA LEU A 87 11.29 -17.68 -8.94
C LEU A 87 9.86 -18.22 -9.19
N ARG A 88 8.88 -17.32 -9.30
CA ARG A 88 7.45 -17.64 -9.40
C ARG A 88 7.00 -17.91 -10.84
#